data_AF-A0A359HEI9-F1
#
_entry.id   AF-A0A359HEI9-F1
#
_cell.length_a   1.000
_cell.length_b   1.000
_cell.length_c   1.000
_cell.angle_alpha   90.00
_cell.angle_beta   90.00
_cell.angle_gamma   90.00
#
_symmetry.space_group_name_H-M   'P 1'
#
loop_
_entity.id
_entity.type
_entity.pdbx_description
1 polymer ?
#
loop_
_entity_poly.entity_id
_entity_poly.type
_entity_poly.pdbx_seq_one_letter_code
_entity_poly.pdbx_strand_id
1 'polypeptide(L)' 'YMGQFLKNLGKTIEKVFLVPESEYAPHGGCFPIIIKGTGLVGTITVSGLAQEDDHRLVVETIREYLAQEG' A
#
# COMPACT_ATOMS: atom_id res chain seq x y z
N TYR A 1 -0.24 6.50 -4.56
CA TYR A 1 -1.46 6.70 -3.74
C TYR A 1 -1.19 7.64 -2.57
N MET A 2 -0.68 7.21 -1.41
CA MET A 2 -0.40 8.12 -0.26
C MET A 2 0.87 8.96 -0.40
N GLY A 3 2.00 8.36 -0.76
CA GLY A 3 3.23 9.12 -1.00
C GLY A 3 3.07 10.17 -2.11
N GLN A 4 2.38 9.82 -3.20
CA GLN A 4 2.08 10.78 -4.27
C GLN A 4 1.09 11.88 -3.82
N PHE A 5 0.09 11.52 -3.01
CA PHE A 5 -0.83 12.49 -2.41
C PHE A 5 -0.09 13.50 -1.51
N LEU A 6 0.80 13.01 -0.65
CA LEU A 6 1.64 13.84 0.22
C LEU A 6 2.60 14.72 -0.59
N LYS A 7 3.23 14.17 -1.64
CA LYS A 7 4.06 14.94 -2.61
C LYS A 7 3.26 16.07 -3.27
N ASN A 8 2.04 15.77 -3.75
CA ASN A 8 1.16 16.77 -4.37
C ASN A 8 0.74 17.86 -3.38
N LEU A 9 0.60 17.53 -2.09
CA LEU A 9 0.32 18.49 -1.02
C LEU A 9 1.55 19.28 -0.57
N GLY A 10 2.76 18.90 -1.01
CA GLY A 10 4.02 19.47 -0.50
C GLY A 10 4.21 19.23 1.01
N LYS A 11 3.63 18.15 1.56
CA LYS A 11 3.65 17.84 3.00
C LYS A 11 4.21 16.43 3.24
N THR A 12 4.70 16.19 4.45
CA THR A 12 5.17 14.89 4.92
C THR A 12 4.07 14.13 5.66
N ILE A 13 4.25 12.83 5.87
CA ILE A 13 3.30 11.99 6.63
C ILE A 13 3.20 12.47 8.09
N GLU A 14 4.32 12.89 8.67
CA GLU A 14 4.40 13.50 10.00
C GLU A 14 3.48 14.72 10.14
N LYS A 15 3.48 15.61 9.15
CA LYS A 15 2.69 16.85 9.20
C LYS A 15 1.20 16.63 8.99
N VAL A 16 0.80 15.59 8.26
CA VAL A 16 -0.61 15.34 7.89
C VAL A 16 -1.27 14.36 8.86
N PHE A 17 -0.55 13.32 9.27
CA PHE A 17 -1.06 12.22 10.07
C PHE A 17 -0.46 12.13 11.48
N LEU A 18 0.49 13.01 11.82
CA LEU A 18 1.10 13.09 13.14
C LEU A 18 1.79 11.79 13.58
N VAL A 19 2.36 11.06 12.62
CA VAL A 19 3.12 9.82 12.83
C VAL A 19 4.56 9.95 12.35
N PRO A 20 5.57 9.37 13.03
CA PRO A 20 6.97 9.47 12.64
C PRO A 20 7.25 8.84 11.27
N GLU A 21 7.97 9.53 10.38
CA GLU A 21 8.31 8.99 9.06
C GLU A 21 9.32 7.83 9.16
N SER A 22 10.11 7.78 10.24
CA SER A 22 11.01 6.66 10.55
C SER A 22 10.29 5.35 10.86
N GLU A 23 9.02 5.41 11.25
CA GLU A 23 8.20 4.25 11.62
C GLU A 23 7.13 3.94 10.57
N TYR A 24 6.69 4.96 9.81
CA TYR A 24 5.58 4.84 8.86
C TYR A 24 6.00 5.29 7.46
N ALA A 25 6.04 4.33 6.53
CA ALA A 25 6.34 4.59 5.13
C ALA A 25 5.04 4.84 4.33
N PRO A 26 4.83 6.03 3.74
CA PRO A 26 3.69 6.31 2.85
C PRO A 26 3.88 5.74 1.43
N HIS A 27 4.76 4.76 1.25
CA HIS A 27 5.09 4.19 -0.05
C HIS A 27 4.00 3.23 -0.55
N GLY A 28 3.95 3.03 -1.86
CA GLY A 28 3.08 2.05 -2.51
C GLY A 28 3.64 0.65 -2.32
N GLY A 29 2.85 -0.38 -2.64
CA GLY A 29 3.26 -1.77 -2.52
C GLY A 29 2.71 -2.51 -1.30
N CYS A 30 2.06 -1.81 -0.35
CA CYS A 30 1.32 -2.45 0.75
C CYS A 30 -0.18 -2.54 0.42
N PHE A 31 -0.76 -3.74 0.50
CA PHE A 31 -2.14 -4.04 0.17
C PHE A 31 -2.83 -4.81 1.32
N PRO A 32 -4.01 -4.39 1.81
CA PRO A 32 -4.69 -5.04 2.93
C PRO A 32 -5.41 -6.34 2.52
N ILE A 33 -5.36 -7.34 3.39
CA ILE A 33 -6.15 -8.58 3.28
C ILE A 33 -7.38 -8.45 4.18
N ILE A 34 -8.56 -8.36 3.56
CA ILE A 34 -9.83 -8.17 4.26
C ILE A 34 -10.73 -9.39 4.01
N ILE A 35 -11.15 -10.06 5.09
CA ILE A 35 -12.09 -11.17 5.02
C ILE A 35 -13.48 -10.66 5.39
N LYS A 36 -14.48 -10.93 4.55
CA LYS A 36 -15.87 -10.55 4.78
C LYS A 36 -16.37 -11.19 6.09
N GLY A 37 -16.88 -10.36 7.00
CA GLY A 37 -17.39 -10.80 8.31
C GLY A 37 -16.33 -10.91 9.41
N THR A 38 -15.04 -10.84 9.08
CA THR A 38 -13.93 -10.90 10.05
C THR A 38 -13.20 -9.55 10.15
N GLY A 39 -13.04 -8.85 9.03
CA GLY A 39 -12.28 -7.59 8.95
C GLY A 39 -10.86 -7.77 8.41
N LEU A 40 -9.96 -6.84 8.75
CA LEU A 40 -8.56 -6.86 8.35
C LEU A 40 -7.81 -7.98 9.09
N VAL A 41 -7.18 -8.87 8.33
CA VAL A 41 -6.42 -10.01 8.90
C VAL A 41 -4.92 -9.95 8.63
N GLY A 42 -4.48 -9.05 7.75
CA GLY A 42 -3.07 -8.87 7.43
C GLY A 42 -2.85 -7.95 6.23
N THR A 43 -1.61 -7.90 5.77
CA THR A 43 -1.18 -7.09 4.63
C THR A 43 -0.17 -7.85 3.78
N ILE A 44 -0.18 -7.63 2.47
CA ILE A 44 0.87 -8.03 1.54
C ILE A 44 1.70 -6.79 1.24
N THR A 45 3.01 -6.87 1.41
CA THR A 45 3.92 -5.75 1.15
C THR A 45 4.98 -6.15 0.13
N VAL A 46 5.12 -5.35 -0.91
CA VAL A 46 6.18 -5.41 -1.91
C VAL A 46 7.04 -4.15 -1.78
N SER A 47 8.35 -4.32 -1.83
CA SER A 47 9.31 -3.22 -1.74
C SER A 47 10.54 -3.50 -2.59
N GLY A 48 11.07 -2.48 -3.24
CA GLY A 48 12.37 -2.54 -3.92
C GLY A 48 12.36 -1.97 -5.34
N LEU A 49 11.18 -1.64 -5.88
CA LEU A 49 11.02 -0.96 -7.16
C LEU A 49 10.69 0.53 -6.97
N ALA A 50 10.41 1.23 -8.07
CA ALA A 50 9.78 2.54 -7.97
C ALA A 50 8.38 2.39 -7.34
N GLN A 51 7.95 3.37 -6.55
CA GLN A 51 6.73 3.31 -5.75
C GLN A 51 5.46 2.89 -6.53
N GLU A 52 5.37 3.31 -7.79
CA GLU A 52 4.26 2.98 -8.68
C GLU A 52 4.33 1.54 -9.19
N ASP A 53 5.53 1.04 -9.43
CA ASP A 53 5.78 -0.33 -9.88
C ASP A 53 5.53 -1.34 -8.74
N ASP A 54 5.96 -1.04 -7.52
CA ASP A 54 5.66 -1.86 -6.34
C ASP A 54 4.14 -1.99 -6.13
N HIS A 55 3.40 -0.89 -6.32
CA HIS A 55 1.94 -0.91 -6.25
C HIS A 55 1.31 -1.71 -7.40
N ARG A 56 1.78 -1.52 -8.63
CA ARG A 56 1.26 -2.25 -9.79
C ARG A 56 1.49 -3.75 -9.64
N LEU A 57 2.69 -4.15 -9.21
CA LEU A 57 3.05 -5.56 -9.02
C LEU A 57 2.11 -6.23 -8.02
N VAL A 58 1.95 -5.68 -6.81
CA VAL A 58 1.09 -6.32 -5.79
C VAL A 58 -0.37 -6.41 -6.24
N VAL A 59 -0.90 -5.39 -6.92
CA VAL A 59 -2.29 -5.38 -7.39
C VAL A 59 -2.52 -6.41 -8.49
N GLU A 60 -1.64 -6.48 -9.48
CA GLU A 60 -1.78 -7.42 -10.60
C GLU A 60 -1.62 -8.86 -10.12
N THR A 61 -0.63 -9.16 -9.27
CA THR A 61 -0.46 -10.51 -8.71
C THR A 61 -1.68 -10.97 -7.91
N ILE A 62 -2.26 -10.10 -7.08
CA ILE A 62 -3.48 -10.44 -6.32
C ILE A 62 -4.65 -10.72 -7.28
N ARG A 63 -4.81 -9.90 -8.34
CA ARG A 63 -5.87 -10.11 -9.34
C ARG A 63 -5.70 -11.44 -10.08
N GLU A 64 -4.49 -11.73 -10.53
CA GLU A 64 -4.17 -12.98 -11.23
C GLU A 64 -4.42 -14.19 -10.33
N TYR A 65 -3.98 -14.16 -9.08
CA TYR A 65 -4.22 -15.23 -8.12
C TYR A 65 -5.72 -15.49 -7.92
N LEU A 66 -6.51 -14.44 -7.68
CA LEU A 66 -7.95 -14.57 -7.48
C LEU A 66 -8.70 -15.00 -8.74
N ALA A 67 -8.18 -14.70 -9.93
CA ALA A 67 -8.75 -15.14 -11.20
C ALA A 67 -8.46 -16.62 -11.51
N GLN A 68 -7.43 -17.22 -10.92
CA GLN A 68 -7.12 -18.65 -11.05
C GLN A 68 -7.93 -19.55 -10.11
N GLU A 69 -8.50 -18.98 -9.04
CA GLU A 69 -9.35 -19.70 -8.08
C GLU A 69 -10.86 -19.65 -8.40
N GLY A 70 -11.23 -19.24 -9.63
CA GLY A 70 -12.60 -19.25 -10.16
C GLY A 70 -12.77 -20.21 -11.32
#